data_AF-A0A3R7FMZ9-F1
#
_entry.id   AF-A0A3R7FMZ9-F1
#
_cell.length_a   1.000
_cell.length_b   1.000
_cell.length_c   1.000
_cell.angle_alpha   90.00
_cell.angle_beta   90.00
_cell.angle_gamma   90.00
#
_symmetry.space_group_name_H-M   'P 1'
#
loop_
_entity.id
_entity.type
_entity.pdbx_description
1 polymer ?
#
loop_
_entity_poly.entity_id
_entity_poly.type
_entity_poly.pdbx_seq_one_letter_code
_entity_poly.pdbx_strand_id
1 'polypeptide(L)'
;MLEAAKRIRRLEVQGATNVALTAIRALVEQMRESKAKSREEALAEIEEARDILFGSRETEPFMRNALRYIEWRVRAAEWESVGELNRLME
;
A
#
# COMPACT_ATOMS: atom_id res chain seq x y z
N MET A 1 4.21 -5.02 -5.99
CA MET A 1 4.28 -3.55 -5.84
C MET A 1 4.92 -2.79 -7.01
N LEU A 2 6.22 -2.96 -7.32
CA LEU A 2 6.91 -2.14 -8.35
C LEU A 2 6.29 -2.19 -9.75
N GLU A 3 5.81 -3.35 -10.18
CA GLU A 3 5.14 -3.49 -11.48
C GLU A 3 3.83 -2.70 -11.54
N ALA A 4 3.02 -2.75 -10.47
CA ALA A 4 1.80 -1.95 -10.37
C ALA A 4 2.10 -0.44 -10.48
N ALA A 5 3.14 0.05 -9.80
CA ALA A 5 3.58 1.44 -9.89
C ALA A 5 4.00 1.83 -11.33
N LYS A 6 4.71 0.95 -12.05
CA LYS A 6 5.05 1.19 -13.47
C LYS A 6 3.81 1.29 -14.35
N ARG A 7 2.85 0.38 -14.18
CA ARG A 7 1.59 0.38 -14.95
C ARG A 7 0.76 1.64 -14.70
N ILE A 8 0.67 2.08 -13.44
CA ILE A 8 0.01 3.35 -13.07
C ILE A 8 0.72 4.53 -13.74
N ARG A 9 2.06 4.59 -13.65
CA ARG A 9 2.87 5.66 -14.27
C ARG A 9 2.73 5.72 -15.78
N ARG A 10 2.63 4.58 -16.45
CA ARG A 10 2.43 4.46 -17.90
C ARG A 10 0.99 4.70 -18.34
N LEU A 11 0.09 5.05 -17.42
CA LEU A 11 -1.35 5.25 -17.68
C LEU A 11 -2.06 4.01 -18.25
N GLU A 12 -1.51 2.82 -18.02
CA GLU A 12 -2.14 1.53 -18.37
C GLU A 12 -3.30 1.19 -17.42
N VAL A 13 -3.32 1.83 -16.25
CA VAL A 13 -4.43 1.78 -15.28
C VAL A 13 -5.13 3.13 -15.29
N GLN A 14 -6.39 3.14 -15.68
CA GLN A 14 -7.17 4.36 -15.88
C GLN A 14 -8.41 4.41 -14.99
N GLY A 15 -8.80 5.64 -14.63
CA GLY A 15 -9.87 5.92 -13.67
C GLY A 15 -9.38 5.92 -12.23
N ALA A 16 -9.78 6.94 -11.46
CA ALA A 16 -9.33 7.14 -10.08
C ALA A 16 -9.50 5.88 -9.21
N THR A 17 -10.66 5.22 -9.32
CA THR A 17 -10.97 3.99 -8.57
C THR A 17 -10.03 2.85 -8.91
N ASN A 18 -9.77 2.59 -10.19
CA ASN A 18 -8.90 1.49 -10.60
C ASN A 18 -7.45 1.75 -10.22
N VAL A 19 -7.00 3.01 -10.28
CA VAL A 19 -5.67 3.40 -9.81
C VAL A 19 -5.54 3.13 -8.31
N ALA A 20 -6.51 3.56 -7.51
CA ALA A 20 -6.52 3.31 -6.07
C ALA A 20 -6.55 1.80 -5.76
N LEU A 21 -7.46 1.03 -6.37
CA LEU A 21 -7.54 -0.42 -6.15
C LEU A 21 -6.26 -1.15 -6.56
N THR A 22 -5.64 -0.75 -7.67
CA THR A 22 -4.37 -1.34 -8.11
C THR A 22 -3.25 -1.07 -7.11
N ALA A 23 -3.16 0.16 -6.60
CA ALA A 23 -2.18 0.52 -5.58
C ALA A 23 -2.39 -0.24 -4.26
N ILE A 24 -3.64 -0.34 -3.79
CA ILE A 24 -4.01 -1.06 -2.57
C ILE A 24 -3.66 -2.55 -2.68
N ARG A 25 -4.07 -3.21 -3.78
CA ARG A 25 -3.75 -4.63 -3.99
C ARG A 25 -2.25 -4.87 -4.02
N ALA A 26 -1.51 -3.99 -4.70
CA ALA A 26 -0.07 -4.09 -4.79
C ALA A 26 0.64 -3.93 -3.43
N LEU A 27 0.08 -3.12 -2.51
CA LEU A 27 0.53 -3.00 -1.13
C LEU A 27 0.20 -4.26 -0.32
N VAL A 28 -1.02 -4.77 -0.41
CA VAL A 28 -1.44 -6.01 0.28
C VAL A 28 -0.57 -7.19 -0.15
N GLU A 29 -0.34 -7.35 -1.45
CA GLU A 29 0.53 -8.40 -1.99
C GLU A 29 1.97 -8.30 -1.47
N GLN A 30 2.52 -7.09 -1.35
CA GLN A 30 3.83 -6.90 -0.74
C GLN A 30 3.84 -7.36 0.73
N MET A 31 2.84 -6.95 1.52
CA MET A 31 2.80 -7.29 2.94
C MET A 31 2.60 -8.80 3.18
N ARG A 32 1.94 -9.49 2.25
CA ARG A 32 1.86 -10.96 2.26
C ARG A 32 3.21 -11.64 2.10
N GLU A 33 4.14 -11.02 1.39
CA GLU A 33 5.50 -11.52 1.17
C GLU A 33 6.53 -10.91 2.13
N SER A 34 6.10 -10.00 3.00
CA SER A 34 6.96 -9.29 3.97
C SER A 34 7.68 -10.27 4.91
N LYS A 35 8.94 -9.93 5.20
CA LYS A 35 9.77 -10.65 6.18
C LYS A 35 10.08 -9.79 7.41
N ALA A 36 9.34 -8.69 7.59
CA ALA A 36 9.45 -7.84 8.76
C ALA A 36 9.31 -8.65 10.04
N LYS A 37 10.22 -8.41 10.98
CA LYS A 37 10.30 -9.12 12.27
C LYS A 37 9.68 -8.32 13.41
N SER A 38 9.32 -7.07 13.16
CA SER A 38 8.69 -6.18 14.12
C SER A 38 7.58 -5.35 13.48
N ARG A 39 6.76 -4.75 14.34
CA ARG A 39 5.72 -3.79 13.96
C ARG A 39 6.33 -2.59 13.23
N GLU A 40 7.45 -2.10 13.74
CA GLU A 40 8.16 -0.94 13.20
C GLU A 40 8.72 -1.23 11.81
N GLU A 41 9.32 -2.41 11.60
CA GLU A 41 9.82 -2.83 10.28
C GLU A 41 8.66 -2.92 9.27
N ALA A 42 7.54 -3.53 9.64
CA ALA A 42 6.38 -3.65 8.76
C ALA A 42 5.74 -2.27 8.45
N LEU A 43 5.70 -1.36 9.42
CA LEU A 43 5.23 0.01 9.21
C LEU A 43 6.17 0.79 8.27
N ALA A 44 7.48 0.60 8.39
CA ALA A 44 8.46 1.19 7.48
C ALA A 44 8.30 0.66 6.04
N GLU A 45 8.05 -0.64 5.87
CA GLU A 45 7.76 -1.23 4.55
C GLU A 45 6.47 -0.67 3.92
N ILE A 46 5.42 -0.43 4.72
CA ILE A 46 4.17 0.21 4.26
C ILE A 46 4.43 1.67 3.83
N GLU A 47 5.22 2.40 4.61
CA GLU A 47 5.60 3.78 4.32
C GLU A 47 6.41 3.89 3.03
N GLU A 48 7.41 3.02 2.83
CA GLU A 48 8.19 2.97 1.58
C GLU A 48 7.29 2.64 0.38
N ALA A 49 6.41 1.65 0.53
CA ALA A 49 5.47 1.28 -0.52
C ALA A 49 4.52 2.43 -0.89
N ARG A 50 4.01 3.15 0.12
CA ARG A 50 3.18 4.36 -0.06
C ARG A 50 3.93 5.40 -0.89
N ASP A 51 5.19 5.68 -0.55
CA ASP A 51 5.97 6.72 -1.23
C ASP A 51 6.26 6.35 -2.69
N ILE A 52 6.55 5.09 -2.98
CA ILE A 52 6.69 4.58 -4.35
C ILE A 52 5.38 4.73 -5.13
N LEU A 53 4.24 4.35 -4.53
CA LEU A 53 2.93 4.46 -5.17
C LEU A 53 2.52 5.91 -5.37
N PHE A 54 2.81 6.81 -4.44
CA PHE A 54 2.60 8.26 -4.60
C PHE A 54 3.41 8.82 -5.76
N GLY A 55 4.67 8.40 -5.90
CA GLY A 55 5.54 8.77 -7.02
C GLY A 55 5.17 8.11 -8.35
N SER A 56 4.19 7.19 -8.38
CA SER A 56 3.70 6.61 -9.63
C SER A 56 2.70 7.52 -10.35
N ARG A 57 1.95 8.34 -9.59
CA ARG A 57 1.00 9.33 -10.13
C ARG A 57 0.74 10.41 -9.09
N GLU A 58 1.58 11.43 -9.12
CA GLU A 58 1.67 12.44 -8.09
C GLU A 58 0.36 13.22 -7.87
N THR A 59 -0.47 13.37 -8.90
CA THR A 59 -1.69 14.20 -8.84
C THR A 59 -2.98 13.42 -8.65
N GLU A 60 -2.95 12.09 -8.43
CA GLU A 60 -4.18 11.29 -8.24
C GLU A 60 -4.66 11.32 -6.77
N PRO A 61 -5.69 12.12 -6.43
CA PRO A 61 -6.08 12.32 -5.04
C PRO A 61 -6.70 11.07 -4.41
N PHE A 62 -7.43 10.26 -5.18
CA PHE A 62 -8.16 9.14 -4.60
C PHE A 62 -7.23 8.01 -4.13
N MET A 63 -6.21 7.68 -4.94
CA MET A 63 -5.16 6.74 -4.56
C MET A 63 -4.43 7.21 -3.30
N ARG A 64 -4.09 8.49 -3.21
CA ARG A 64 -3.39 9.07 -2.05
C ARG A 64 -4.22 8.96 -0.78
N ASN A 65 -5.50 9.32 -0.85
CA ASN A 65 -6.41 9.23 0.29
C ASN A 65 -6.61 7.78 0.73
N ALA A 66 -6.77 6.85 -0.22
CA ALA A 66 -6.95 5.43 0.09
C ALA A 66 -5.73 4.84 0.82
N LEU A 67 -4.51 5.12 0.34
CA LEU A 67 -3.28 4.64 0.98
C LEU A 67 -3.06 5.28 2.36
N ARG A 68 -3.33 6.59 2.51
CA ARG A 68 -3.29 7.25 3.84
C ARG A 68 -4.27 6.62 4.82
N TYR A 69 -5.47 6.29 4.37
CA TYR A 69 -6.47 5.64 5.20
C TYR A 69 -6.01 4.25 5.66
N ILE A 70 -5.44 3.44 4.77
CA ILE A 70 -4.87 2.14 5.13
C ILE A 70 -3.74 2.30 6.15
N GLU A 71 -2.79 3.20 5.88
CA GLU A 71 -1.68 3.46 6.80
C GLU A 71 -2.18 3.87 8.19
N TRP A 72 -3.14 4.82 8.25
CA TRP A 72 -3.77 5.22 9.50
C TRP A 72 -4.45 4.04 10.20
N ARG A 73 -5.21 3.24 9.47
CA ARG A 73 -5.95 2.10 10.02
C ARG A 73 -5.02 1.04 10.60
N VAL A 74 -3.92 0.75 9.91
CA VAL A 74 -2.88 -0.19 10.36
C VAL A 74 -2.16 0.35 11.59
N ARG A 75 -1.80 1.64 11.63
CA ARG A 75 -1.15 2.25 12.80
C ARG A 75 -2.06 2.27 14.03
N ALA A 76 -3.36 2.49 13.83
CA ALA A 76 -4.35 2.55 14.90
C ALA A 76 -4.84 1.18 15.39
N ALA A 77 -4.55 0.10 14.68
CA ALA A 77 -4.94 -1.25 15.09
C ALA A 77 -3.89 -1.88 16.00
N GLU A 78 -4.35 -2.69 16.94
CA GLU A 78 -3.51 -3.58 17.74
C GLU A 78 -3.19 -4.83 16.92
N TRP A 79 -1.90 -5.07 16.71
CA TRP A 79 -1.35 -6.26 16.04
C TRP A 79 0.13 -6.39 16.41
N GLU A 80 0.57 -7.62 16.58
CA GLU A 80 1.91 -7.98 17.09
C GLU A 80 2.75 -8.71 16.05
N SER A 81 2.16 -9.14 14.93
CA SER A 81 2.85 -9.90 13.89
C SER A 81 2.39 -9.52 12.48
N VAL A 82 3.25 -9.79 11.49
CA VAL A 82 2.91 -9.66 10.06
C VAL A 82 1.72 -10.54 9.69
N GLY A 83 1.54 -11.69 10.35
CA GLY A 83 0.38 -12.55 10.13
C GLY A 83 -0.95 -11.90 10.57
N GLU A 84 -0.95 -11.17 11.68
CA GLU A 84 -2.10 -10.39 12.13
C GLU A 84 -2.36 -9.17 11.25
N LEU A 85 -1.29 -8.47 10.85
CA LEU A 85 -1.36 -7.39 9.89
C LEU A 85 -2.00 -7.84 8.57
N ASN A 86 -1.59 -8.99 8.03
CA ASN A 86 -2.15 -9.52 6.79
C ASN A 86 -3.64 -9.81 6.92
N ARG A 87 -4.11 -10.34 8.05
CA ARG A 87 -5.56 -10.52 8.32
C ARG A 87 -6.32 -9.21 8.44
N LEU A 88 -5.69 -8.14 8.94
CA LEU A 88 -6.29 -6.81 9.02
C LEU A 88 -6.46 -6.15 7.64
N MET A 89 -5.61 -6.52 6.67
CA MET A 89 -5.57 -5.93 5.33
C MET A 89 -6.38 -6.70 4.28
N GLU A 90 -6.98 -7.85 4.63
CA GLU A 90 -7.91 -8.62 3.80
C GLU A 90 -9.32 -8.00 3.74
#